data_AF-A0A916CYJ3-F1
#
_entry.id   AF-A0A916CYJ3-F1
#
_cell.length_a   1.000
_cell.length_b   1.000
_cell.length_c   1.000
_cell.angle_alpha   90.00
_cell.angle_beta   90.00
_cell.angle_gamma   90.00
#
_symmetry.space_group_name_H-M   'P 1'
#
loop_
_entity.id
_entity.type
_entity.pdbx_description
1 polymer ?
#
loop_
_entity_poly.entity_id
_entity_poly.type
_entity_poly.pdbx_seq_one_letter_code
_entity_poly.pdbx_strand_id
1 'polypeptide(L)'
;MSFSSDVTPAGGHESSLNLRFTELGLRAEILRAIAEEGYTEPTPIQAKAIPVVLAGRDLMAAAQTGTGKTAGFTLPILQLLSTKPA
;
A
#
# COMPACT_ATOMS: atom_id res chain seq x y z
N MET A 1 50.93 -3.60 8.13
CA MET A 1 49.87 -3.86 7.14
C MET A 1 48.56 -3.87 7.91
N SER A 2 47.95 -2.69 8.08
CA SER A 2 46.72 -2.51 8.86
C SER A 2 45.55 -2.42 7.90
N PHE A 3 44.69 -3.44 7.88
CA PHE A 3 43.43 -3.40 7.14
C PHE A 3 42.42 -2.58 7.95
N SER A 4 42.07 -1.41 7.42
CA SER A 4 41.03 -0.54 7.93
C SER A 4 39.67 -1.19 7.67
N SER A 5 38.95 -1.54 8.73
CA SER A 5 37.56 -1.98 8.67
C SER A 5 36.63 -0.77 8.67
N ASP A 6 36.58 -0.05 7.56
CA ASP A 6 35.46 0.85 7.23
C ASP A 6 34.51 0.09 6.31
N VAL A 7 33.59 -0.66 6.92
CA VAL A 7 32.34 -0.98 6.25
C VAL A 7 31.50 0.29 6.28
N THR A 8 31.60 1.07 5.21
CA THR A 8 30.59 2.07 4.86
C THR A 8 29.29 1.32 4.56
N PRO A 9 28.20 1.50 5.31
CA PRO A 9 26.90 1.00 4.86
C PRO A 9 26.46 1.87 3.68
N ALA A 10 26.67 1.35 2.47
CA ALA A 10 26.02 1.84 1.28
C ALA A 10 24.52 1.50 1.36
N GLY A 11 23.67 2.51 1.14
CA GLY A 11 22.24 2.33 0.95
C GLY A 11 21.41 3.03 2.02
N GLY A 12 20.98 4.26 1.72
CA GLY A 12 20.01 4.98 2.52
C GLY A 12 18.80 4.09 2.81
N HIS A 13 18.50 3.92 4.10
CA HIS A 13 17.21 3.41 4.50
C HIS A 13 16.17 4.43 4.03
N GLU A 14 15.47 4.07 2.96
CA GLU A 14 14.23 4.72 2.57
C GLU A 14 13.44 4.98 3.84
N SER A 15 13.18 6.27 4.09
CA SER A 15 12.36 6.76 5.17
C SER A 15 11.20 5.79 5.41
N SER A 16 11.09 5.26 6.63
CA SER A 16 9.84 4.73 7.16
C SER A 16 8.81 5.84 7.12
N LEU A 17 8.22 6.05 5.94
CA LEU A 17 7.00 6.81 5.78
C LEU A 17 5.94 5.89 6.37
N ASN A 18 5.47 6.26 7.55
CA ASN A 18 4.37 5.62 8.25
C ASN A 18 3.07 5.89 7.47
N LEU A 19 2.98 5.39 6.25
CA LEU A 19 1.83 5.57 5.37
C LEU A 19 0.66 4.83 5.99
N ARG A 20 -0.46 5.53 6.17
CA ARG A 20 -1.66 4.96 6.79
C ARG A 20 -2.71 4.72 5.72
N PHE A 21 -3.57 3.71 5.90
CA PHE A 21 -4.71 3.50 4.99
C PHE A 21 -5.60 4.75 4.85
N THR A 22 -5.67 5.56 5.89
CA THR A 22 -6.42 6.84 5.93
C THR A 22 -5.92 7.86 4.90
N GLU A 23 -4.68 7.74 4.43
CA GLU A 23 -4.06 8.67 3.48
C GLU A 23 -4.25 8.22 2.02
N LEU A 24 -4.81 7.03 1.79
CA LEU A 24 -4.93 6.43 0.45
C LEU A 24 -6.23 6.78 -0.28
N GLY A 25 -7.06 7.66 0.28
CA GLY A 25 -8.33 8.09 -0.32
C GLY A 25 -9.46 7.05 -0.24
N LEU A 26 -9.36 6.11 0.72
CA LEU A 26 -10.40 5.15 1.01
C LEU A 26 -11.52 5.78 1.86
N ARG A 27 -12.75 5.31 1.65
CA ARG A 27 -13.94 5.70 2.43
C ARG A 27 -13.87 5.19 3.86
N ALA A 28 -14.56 5.89 4.76
CA ALA A 28 -14.56 5.60 6.20
C ALA A 28 -15.04 4.18 6.53
N GLU A 29 -16.01 3.63 5.77
CA GLU A 29 -16.55 2.29 5.97
C GLU A 29 -15.50 1.21 5.69
N ILE A 30 -14.69 1.41 4.64
CA ILE A 30 -13.60 0.50 4.29
C ILE A 30 -12.48 0.62 5.33
N LEU A 31 -12.14 1.84 5.75
CA LEU A 31 -11.14 2.06 6.80
C LEU A 31 -11.55 1.39 8.12
N ARG A 32 -12.84 1.43 8.47
CA ARG A 32 -13.37 0.75 9.65
C ARG A 32 -13.23 -0.77 9.52
N ALA A 33 -13.63 -1.33 8.38
CA ALA A 33 -13.49 -2.77 8.13
C ALA A 33 -12.01 -3.23 8.18
N ILE A 34 -11.10 -2.46 7.59
CA ILE A 34 -9.65 -2.72 7.64
C ILE A 34 -9.15 -2.72 9.09
N ALA A 35 -9.58 -1.75 9.90
CA ALA A 35 -9.20 -1.66 11.31
C ALA A 35 -9.81 -2.78 12.18
N GLU A 36 -11.05 -3.17 11.92
CA GLU A 36 -11.73 -4.30 12.59
C GLU A 36 -11.02 -5.64 12.31
N GLU A 37 -10.49 -5.81 11.11
CA GLU A 37 -9.65 -6.94 10.71
C GLU A 37 -8.21 -6.86 11.27
N GLY A 38 -7.86 -5.78 11.97
CA GLY A 38 -6.55 -5.58 12.60
C GLY A 38 -5.46 -5.08 11.66
N TYR A 39 -5.79 -4.64 10.45
CA TYR A 39 -4.83 -4.04 9.53
C TYR A 39 -4.65 -2.56 9.84
N THR A 40 -3.41 -2.14 10.07
CA THR A 40 -3.08 -0.75 10.44
C THR A 40 -2.26 -0.03 9.37
N GLU A 41 -1.37 -0.76 8.71
CA GLU A 41 -0.42 -0.25 7.72
C GLU A 41 -0.61 -0.97 6.37
N PRO A 42 -0.70 -0.22 5.27
CA PRO A 42 -0.75 -0.79 3.93
C PRO A 42 0.63 -1.32 3.55
N THR A 43 0.65 -2.41 2.79
CA THR A 43 1.90 -2.87 2.18
C THR A 43 2.37 -1.88 1.11
N PRO A 44 3.67 -1.83 0.75
CA PRO A 44 4.17 -0.90 -0.27
C PRO A 44 3.45 -1.00 -1.62
N ILE A 45 2.99 -2.20 -1.98
CA ILE A 45 2.22 -2.41 -3.22
C ILE A 45 0.79 -1.88 -3.10
N GLN A 46 0.16 -1.99 -1.93
CA GLN A 46 -1.17 -1.43 -1.67
C GLN A 46 -1.14 0.09 -1.67
N ALA A 47 -0.17 0.70 -0.99
CA ALA A 47 0.00 2.15 -0.95
C ALA A 47 0.18 2.77 -2.34
N LYS A 48 0.86 2.06 -3.25
CA LYS A 48 1.03 2.49 -4.66
C LYS A 48 -0.19 2.16 -5.53
N ALA A 49 -0.83 1.01 -5.32
CA ALA A 49 -1.93 0.54 -6.17
C ALA A 49 -3.25 1.28 -5.89
N ILE A 50 -3.60 1.46 -4.62
CA ILE A 50 -4.92 1.96 -4.20
C ILE A 50 -5.23 3.34 -4.84
N PRO A 51 -4.34 4.35 -4.77
CA PRO A 51 -4.63 5.66 -5.38
C PRO A 51 -4.73 5.61 -6.90
N VAL A 52 -3.99 4.70 -7.56
CA VAL A 52 -4.02 4.55 -9.03
C VAL A 52 -5.36 3.95 -9.48
N VAL A 53 -5.84 2.92 -8.79
CA VAL A 53 -7.13 2.27 -9.09
C VAL A 53 -8.29 3.21 -8.78
N LEU A 54 -8.24 3.96 -7.68
CA LEU A 54 -9.27 4.98 -7.37
C LEU A 54 -9.33 6.10 -8.40
N ALA A 55 -8.21 6.43 -9.04
CA ALA A 55 -8.15 7.38 -10.15
C ALA A 55 -8.71 6.81 -11.48
N GLY A 56 -9.15 5.55 -11.51
CA GLY A 56 -9.68 4.90 -12.71
C GLY A 56 -8.61 4.64 -13.78
N ARG A 57 -7.33 4.57 -13.38
CA ARG A 57 -6.21 4.31 -14.29
C ARG A 57 -5.83 2.84 -14.31
N ASP A 58 -5.33 2.39 -15.45
CA ASP A 58 -4.77 1.05 -15.59
C ASP A 58 -3.48 0.92 -14.77
N LEU A 59 -3.32 -0.23 -14.12
CA LEU A 59 -2.19 -0.53 -13.26
C LEU A 59 -1.61 -1.90 -13.61
N MET A 60 -0.31 -1.95 -13.95
CA MET A 60 0.46 -3.19 -13.95
C MET A 60 1.24 -3.29 -12.63
N ALA A 61 0.86 -4.27 -11.80
CA ALA A 61 1.47 -4.51 -10.50
C ALA A 61 2.14 -5.89 -10.46
N ALA A 62 3.47 -5.92 -10.28
CA ALA A 62 4.23 -7.14 -10.04
C ALA A 62 4.72 -7.18 -8.59
N ALA A 63 4.32 -8.22 -7.85
CA ALA A 63 4.84 -8.48 -6.51
C ALA A 63 4.75 -9.98 -6.21
N GLN A 64 5.53 -10.48 -5.24
CA GLN A 64 5.44 -11.88 -4.79
C GLN A 64 4.05 -12.21 -4.21
N THR A 65 3.63 -13.48 -4.24
CA THR A 65 2.43 -13.94 -3.52
C THR A 65 2.53 -13.62 -2.03
N GLY A 66 1.40 -13.34 -1.36
CA GLY A 66 1.39 -12.95 0.05
C GLY A 66 1.68 -11.47 0.36
N THR A 67 1.97 -10.63 -0.63
CA THR A 67 2.28 -9.19 -0.45
C THR A 67 1.06 -8.25 -0.40
N GLY A 68 -0.16 -8.81 -0.38
CA GLY A 68 -1.38 -8.01 -0.26
C GLY A 68 -1.90 -7.36 -1.56
N LYS A 69 -1.42 -7.79 -2.75
CA LYS A 69 -1.92 -7.33 -4.07
C LYS A 69 -3.45 -7.41 -4.20
N THR A 70 -4.04 -8.50 -3.69
CA THR A 70 -5.50 -8.70 -3.72
C THR A 70 -6.21 -7.55 -3.03
N ALA A 71 -5.85 -7.23 -1.78
CA ALA A 71 -6.43 -6.09 -1.08
C ALA A 71 -6.15 -4.75 -1.79
N GLY A 72 -4.96 -4.58 -2.37
CA GLY A 72 -4.59 -3.36 -3.11
C GLY A 72 -5.47 -3.07 -4.33
N PHE A 73 -6.12 -4.09 -4.89
CA PHE A 73 -7.04 -3.97 -6.02
C PHE A 73 -8.51 -4.07 -5.58
N THR A 74 -8.83 -4.97 -4.64
CA THR A 74 -10.20 -5.22 -4.19
C THR A 74 -10.76 -4.06 -3.37
N LEU A 75 -10.00 -3.49 -2.44
CA LEU A 75 -10.46 -2.36 -1.60
C LEU A 75 -10.93 -1.15 -2.44
N PRO A 76 -10.13 -0.65 -3.42
CA PRO A 76 -10.58 0.46 -4.25
C PRO A 76 -11.73 0.07 -5.19
N ILE A 77 -11.83 -1.18 -5.65
CA ILE A 77 -12.96 -1.64 -6.47
C ILE A 77 -14.26 -1.68 -5.67
N LEU A 78 -14.24 -2.22 -4.44
CA LEU A 78 -15.41 -2.22 -3.57
C LEU A 78 -15.95 -0.81 -3.38
N GLN A 79 -15.06 0.16 -3.14
CA GLN A 79 -15.41 1.57 -3.07
C GLN A 79 -16.08 2.08 -4.36
N LEU A 80 -15.50 1.80 -5.53
CA LEU A 80 -16.03 2.25 -6.81
C LEU A 80 -17.40 1.62 -7.13
N LEU A 81 -17.60 0.35 -6.78
CA LEU A 81 -18.89 -0.32 -6.94
C LEU A 81 -19.96 0.26 -6.02
N SER A 82 -19.62 0.61 -4.78
CA SER A 82 -20.55 1.28 -3.86
C SER A 82 -20.95 2.68 -4.31
N THR A 83 -20.20 3.33 -5.22
CA THR A 83 -20.52 4.66 -5.73
C THR A 83 -21.39 4.70 -6.98
N LYS A 84 -21.51 3.58 -7.70
CA LYS A 84 -22.25 3.56 -8.96
C LYS A 84 -23.70 3.17 -8.67
N PRO A 85 -24.68 4.08 -8.77
CA PRO A 85 -26.08 3.67 -8.75
C PRO A 85 -26.35 2.77 -9.96
N ALA A 86 -27.15 1.73 -9.74
CA ALA A 86 -27.60 0.80 -10.78
C ALA A 86 -28.47 1.51 -11.83
#